data_AF-A0A1Z7M5M9-F1
#
_entry.id   AF-A0A1Z7M5M9-F1
#
_cell.length_a   1.000
_cell.length_b   1.000
_cell.length_c   1.000
_cell.angle_alpha   90.00
_cell.angle_beta   90.00
_cell.angle_gamma   90.00
#
_symmetry.space_group_name_H-M   'P 1'
#
loop_
_entity.id
_entity.type
_entity.pdbx_description
1 polymer ?
#
loop_
_entity_poly.entity_id
_entity_poly.type
_entity_poly.pdbx_seq_one_letter_code
_entity_poly.pdbx_strand_id
1 'polypeptide(L)'
;MNELKLEYLEVLLGNKDGISPYHFVNALPGGSNQQKALDCIRFAIEDVLGWDVQTARQKFDGYMIHFMKLERLADFIVYPPELGPRDCRYILALLYPNAIHLSERSLIEELYQKILDGNAQFPREYFLGQKGFYRFCVCLCYLISHYRPFGDLENLYRFLSSPDGRAWLDQYRLRVPMEHLGINLLKCVWELTKDEPHSTLYYCYYSFCQAYSA
;
A
#
# COMPACT_ATOMS: atom_id res chain seq x y z
N MET A 1 19.35 -26.37 11.08
CA MET A 1 18.61 -26.15 9.82
C MET A 1 17.18 -26.66 10.02
N ASN A 2 16.15 -25.82 9.79
CA ASN A 2 14.74 -26.17 10.06
C ASN A 2 14.18 -27.10 8.97
N GLU A 3 13.20 -27.95 9.29
CA GLU A 3 12.58 -28.94 8.40
C GLU A 3 12.09 -28.33 7.08
N LEU A 4 11.48 -27.14 7.13
CA LEU A 4 11.02 -26.42 5.95
C LEU A 4 12.16 -26.11 4.97
N LYS A 5 13.33 -25.73 5.47
CA LYS A 5 14.50 -25.40 4.62
C LYS A 5 15.07 -26.65 3.96
N LEU A 6 15.09 -27.77 4.69
CA LEU A 6 15.49 -29.07 4.14
C LEU A 6 14.54 -29.51 3.02
N GLU A 7 13.22 -29.43 3.27
CA GLU A 7 12.24 -29.79 2.25
C GLU A 7 12.30 -28.86 1.04
N TYR A 8 12.52 -27.56 1.26
CA TYR A 8 12.76 -26.61 0.19
C TYR A 8 13.93 -27.01 -0.71
N LEU A 9 15.06 -27.46 -0.13
CA LEU A 9 16.21 -27.93 -0.92
C LEU A 9 15.85 -29.18 -1.76
N GLU A 10 15.11 -30.13 -1.20
CA GLU A 10 14.63 -31.30 -1.97
C GLU A 10 13.73 -30.88 -3.15
N VAL A 11 12.88 -29.87 -2.96
CA VAL A 11 12.05 -29.30 -4.03
C VAL A 11 12.92 -28.60 -5.08
N LEU A 12 13.90 -27.80 -4.65
CA LEU A 12 14.81 -27.10 -5.54
C LEU A 12 15.62 -28.07 -6.41
N LEU A 13 16.12 -29.16 -5.82
CA LEU A 13 16.87 -30.23 -6.49
C LEU A 13 15.99 -31.11 -7.40
N GLY A 14 14.66 -31.02 -7.28
CA GLY A 14 13.72 -31.83 -8.07
C GLY A 14 13.45 -33.22 -7.50
N ASN A 15 13.85 -33.47 -6.25
CA ASN A 15 13.58 -34.72 -5.54
C ASN A 15 12.15 -34.76 -4.99
N LYS A 16 11.49 -33.59 -4.86
CA LYS A 16 10.09 -33.43 -4.45
C LYS A 16 9.36 -32.45 -5.36
N ASP A 17 8.07 -32.70 -5.57
CA ASP A 17 7.23 -31.86 -6.42
C ASP A 17 6.83 -30.52 -5.76
N GLY A 18 6.87 -30.43 -4.44
CA GLY A 18 6.50 -29.21 -3.73
C GLY A 18 6.69 -29.28 -2.22
N ILE A 19 6.52 -28.14 -1.57
CA ILE A 19 6.63 -27.99 -0.13
C ILE A 19 5.34 -28.49 0.53
N SER A 20 5.50 -29.30 1.57
CA SER A 20 4.41 -29.89 2.34
C SER A 20 3.54 -28.82 3.01
N PRO A 21 2.21 -28.89 2.89
CA PRO A 21 1.32 -27.94 3.53
C PRO A 21 1.37 -28.02 5.05
N TYR A 22 1.85 -29.13 5.64
CA TYR A 22 1.96 -29.31 7.09
C TYR A 22 2.90 -28.30 7.77
N HIS A 23 3.81 -27.67 7.02
CA HIS A 23 4.62 -26.58 7.54
C HIS A 23 3.81 -25.31 7.84
N PHE A 24 2.62 -25.15 7.25
CA PHE A 24 1.80 -23.95 7.31
C PHE A 24 0.46 -24.20 8.00
N VAL A 25 0.23 -23.52 9.12
CA VAL A 25 -0.97 -23.70 9.93
C VAL A 25 -2.18 -23.18 9.16
N ASN A 26 -3.19 -24.03 8.95
CA ASN A 26 -4.43 -23.73 8.20
C ASN A 26 -4.21 -23.22 6.77
N ALA A 27 -2.98 -23.30 6.24
CA ALA A 27 -2.58 -22.81 4.92
C ALA A 27 -3.03 -21.37 4.58
N LEU A 28 -3.21 -20.50 5.59
CA LEU A 28 -3.58 -19.09 5.39
C LEU A 28 -2.34 -18.19 5.34
N PRO A 29 -2.31 -17.14 4.48
CA PRO A 29 -1.25 -16.14 4.48
C PRO A 29 -1.19 -15.32 5.78
N GLY A 30 -0.02 -14.77 6.08
CA GLY A 30 0.20 -13.89 7.23
C GLY A 30 0.67 -14.62 8.49
N GLY A 31 0.81 -13.86 9.58
CA GLY A 31 1.18 -14.38 10.91
C GLY A 31 2.44 -15.25 10.88
N SER A 32 2.37 -16.41 11.55
CA SER A 32 3.49 -17.35 11.64
C SER A 32 3.85 -17.99 10.29
N ASN A 33 2.89 -18.16 9.38
CA ASN A 33 3.14 -18.71 8.05
C ASN A 33 3.96 -17.76 7.19
N GLN A 34 3.65 -16.46 7.24
CA GLN A 34 4.46 -15.43 6.59
C GLN A 34 5.88 -15.40 7.14
N GLN A 35 6.06 -15.48 8.46
CA GLN A 35 7.41 -15.50 9.06
C GLN A 35 8.22 -16.70 8.57
N LYS A 36 7.63 -17.90 8.57
CA LYS A 36 8.27 -19.12 8.05
C LYS A 36 8.63 -18.99 6.58
N ALA A 37 7.73 -18.43 5.77
CA ALA A 37 7.97 -18.20 4.36
C ALA A 37 9.14 -17.23 4.13
N LEU A 38 9.15 -16.09 4.82
CA LEU A 38 10.23 -15.11 4.76
C LEU A 38 11.56 -15.71 5.21
N ASP A 39 11.58 -16.50 6.29
CA ASP A 39 12.80 -17.15 6.77
C ASP A 39 13.37 -18.16 5.76
N CYS A 40 12.51 -18.81 4.99
CA CYS A 40 12.91 -19.74 3.93
C CYS A 40 13.36 -18.99 2.66
N ILE A 41 12.67 -17.91 2.28
CA ILE A 41 13.08 -17.05 1.15
C ILE A 41 14.43 -16.39 1.46
N ARG A 42 14.65 -15.91 2.69
CA ARG A 42 15.95 -15.38 3.12
C ARG A 42 17.06 -16.41 2.96
N PHE A 43 16.82 -17.64 3.39
CA PHE A 43 17.76 -18.76 3.22
C PHE A 43 18.07 -19.04 1.73
N ALA A 44 17.06 -19.00 0.86
CA ALA A 44 17.30 -19.15 -0.57
C ALA A 44 18.19 -18.05 -1.15
N ILE A 45 18.02 -16.81 -0.70
CA ILE A 45 18.81 -15.65 -1.16
C ILE A 45 20.24 -15.69 -0.58
N GLU A 46 20.38 -15.88 0.73
CA GLU A 46 21.66 -15.69 1.42
C GLU A 46 22.52 -16.96 1.42
N ASP A 47 21.91 -18.12 1.69
CA ASP A 47 22.66 -19.37 1.89
C ASP A 47 22.76 -20.19 0.59
N VAL A 48 21.71 -20.21 -0.24
CA VAL A 48 21.71 -20.99 -1.50
C VAL A 48 22.34 -20.20 -2.63
N LEU A 49 21.92 -18.96 -2.84
CA LEU A 49 22.47 -18.08 -3.89
C LEU A 49 23.74 -17.34 -3.47
N GLY A 50 24.01 -17.23 -2.17
CA GLY A 50 25.17 -16.50 -1.66
C GLY A 50 25.05 -14.98 -1.85
N TRP A 51 23.85 -14.44 -2.00
CA TRP A 51 23.65 -13.02 -2.30
C TRP A 51 23.63 -12.16 -1.04
N ASP A 52 24.30 -11.02 -1.13
CA ASP A 52 24.12 -9.94 -0.17
C ASP A 52 22.89 -9.09 -0.51
N VAL A 53 22.54 -8.17 0.38
CA VAL A 53 21.37 -7.30 0.24
C VAL A 53 21.41 -6.47 -1.05
N GLN A 54 22.59 -6.01 -1.47
CA GLN A 54 22.73 -5.19 -2.67
C GLN A 54 22.50 -6.01 -3.94
N THR A 55 23.06 -7.23 -3.98
CA THR A 55 22.86 -8.17 -5.09
C THR A 55 21.40 -8.60 -5.16
N ALA A 56 20.78 -8.92 -4.02
CA ALA A 56 19.37 -9.25 -3.94
C ALA A 56 18.49 -8.10 -4.47
N ARG A 57 18.77 -6.86 -4.10
CA ARG A 57 18.05 -5.68 -4.61
C ARG A 57 18.14 -5.51 -6.13
N GLN A 58 19.25 -5.89 -6.74
CA GLN A 58 19.46 -5.75 -8.18
C GLN A 58 18.90 -6.91 -8.99
N LYS A 59 18.90 -8.13 -8.43
CA LYS A 59 18.65 -9.36 -9.18
C LYS A 59 17.41 -10.14 -8.76
N PHE A 60 16.84 -9.89 -7.58
CA PHE A 60 15.66 -10.61 -7.12
C PHE A 60 14.38 -10.06 -7.75
N ASP A 61 13.90 -10.77 -8.76
CA ASP A 61 12.73 -10.44 -9.55
C ASP A 61 11.77 -11.65 -9.69
N GLY A 62 10.73 -11.50 -10.52
CA GLY A 62 9.75 -12.57 -10.76
C GLY A 62 10.37 -13.82 -11.40
N TYR A 63 11.42 -13.66 -12.21
CA TYR A 63 12.16 -14.78 -12.76
C TYR A 63 12.85 -15.56 -11.64
N MET A 64 13.51 -14.86 -10.70
CA MET A 64 14.16 -15.52 -9.57
C MET A 64 13.17 -16.22 -8.64
N ILE A 65 11.97 -15.67 -8.43
CA ILE A 65 10.91 -16.36 -7.69
C ILE A 65 10.60 -17.71 -8.34
N HIS A 66 10.46 -17.76 -9.66
CA HIS A 66 10.15 -18.98 -10.39
C HIS A 66 11.34 -19.96 -10.44
N PHE A 67 12.51 -19.46 -10.81
CA PHE A 67 13.73 -20.25 -10.94
C PHE A 67 14.11 -20.93 -9.62
N MET A 68 13.92 -20.22 -8.50
CA MET A 68 14.20 -20.73 -7.16
C MET A 68 13.02 -21.48 -6.52
N LYS A 69 11.91 -21.71 -7.26
CA LYS A 69 10.69 -22.39 -6.81
C LYS A 69 10.09 -21.79 -5.52
N LEU A 70 10.06 -20.46 -5.42
CA LEU A 70 9.63 -19.72 -4.23
C LEU A 70 8.15 -19.31 -4.26
N GLU A 71 7.40 -19.63 -5.32
CA GLU A 71 6.02 -19.21 -5.53
C GLU A 71 5.12 -19.53 -4.34
N ARG A 72 5.18 -20.79 -3.89
CA ARG A 72 4.33 -21.25 -2.79
C ARG A 72 4.65 -20.55 -1.48
N LEU A 73 5.92 -20.21 -1.24
CA LEU A 73 6.35 -19.44 -0.08
C LEU A 73 5.85 -17.99 -0.18
N ALA A 74 6.02 -17.37 -1.35
CA ALA A 74 5.59 -16.00 -1.61
C ALA A 74 4.07 -15.82 -1.48
N ASP A 75 3.28 -16.87 -1.71
CA ASP A 75 1.82 -16.87 -1.52
C ASP A 75 1.39 -16.76 -0.05
N PHE A 76 2.26 -17.08 0.91
CA PHE A 76 1.97 -16.93 2.35
C PHE A 76 2.22 -15.51 2.87
N ILE A 77 2.68 -14.59 2.03
CA ILE A 77 2.93 -13.19 2.40
C ILE A 77 1.66 -12.37 2.14
N VAL A 78 1.30 -11.50 3.10
CA VAL A 78 0.19 -10.55 2.94
C VAL A 78 0.72 -9.26 2.30
N TYR A 79 0.30 -9.02 1.06
CA TYR A 79 0.67 -7.83 0.31
C TYR A 79 -0.32 -6.68 0.55
N PRO A 80 0.17 -5.43 0.56
CA PRO A 80 -0.70 -4.26 0.59
C PRO A 80 -1.47 -4.16 -0.74
N PRO A 81 -2.71 -3.64 -0.74
CA PRO A 81 -3.56 -3.59 -1.93
C PRO A 81 -3.02 -2.73 -3.08
N GLU A 82 -2.04 -1.88 -2.80
CA GLU A 82 -1.30 -1.07 -3.77
C GLU A 82 -0.35 -1.90 -4.65
N LEU A 83 -0.04 -3.13 -4.24
CA LEU A 83 0.93 -3.99 -4.90
C LEU A 83 0.27 -5.25 -5.49
N GLY A 84 0.91 -5.76 -6.53
CA GLY A 84 0.55 -7.06 -7.10
C GLY A 84 0.99 -8.23 -6.19
N PRO A 85 0.44 -9.42 -6.42
CA PRO A 85 0.89 -10.62 -5.72
C PRO A 85 2.38 -10.86 -6.01
N ARG A 86 3.12 -11.32 -4.99
CA ARG A 86 4.55 -11.67 -5.12
C ARG A 86 5.45 -10.51 -5.55
N ASP A 87 5.07 -9.26 -5.23
CA ASP A 87 5.92 -8.10 -5.51
C ASP A 87 7.29 -8.25 -4.81
N CYS A 88 8.33 -8.41 -5.62
CA CYS A 88 9.69 -8.68 -5.14
C CYS A 88 10.24 -7.52 -4.30
N ARG A 89 9.89 -6.26 -4.62
CA ARG A 89 10.34 -5.09 -3.84
C ARG A 89 9.80 -5.16 -2.42
N TYR A 90 8.54 -5.56 -2.28
CA TYR A 90 7.91 -5.73 -0.97
C TYR A 90 8.47 -6.91 -0.17
N ILE A 91 8.69 -8.06 -0.82
CA ILE A 91 9.35 -9.20 -0.18
C ILE A 91 10.73 -8.77 0.37
N LEU A 92 11.53 -8.10 -0.45
CA LEU A 92 12.85 -7.62 -0.02
C LEU A 92 12.77 -6.56 1.10
N ALA A 93 11.77 -5.68 1.09
CA ALA A 93 11.56 -4.71 2.18
C ALA A 93 11.22 -5.40 3.51
N LEU A 94 10.46 -6.51 3.47
CA LEU A 94 10.19 -7.32 4.66
C LEU A 94 11.44 -8.06 5.15
N LEU A 95 12.29 -8.53 4.24
CA LEU A 95 13.53 -9.23 4.58
C LEU A 95 14.61 -8.28 5.10
N TYR A 96 14.71 -7.08 4.54
CA TYR A 96 15.80 -6.13 4.76
C TYR A 96 15.28 -4.72 5.10
N PRO A 97 14.49 -4.54 6.17
CA PRO A 97 13.80 -3.28 6.46
C PRO A 97 14.74 -2.09 6.72
N ASN A 98 15.98 -2.36 7.16
CA ASN A 98 17.00 -1.32 7.39
C ASN A 98 17.67 -0.82 6.09
N ALA A 99 17.58 -1.58 5.00
CA ALA A 99 18.24 -1.28 3.74
C ALA A 99 17.25 -0.94 2.61
N ILE A 100 16.03 -1.48 2.68
CA ILE A 100 14.98 -1.32 1.68
C ILE A 100 13.74 -0.79 2.39
N HIS A 101 13.51 0.50 2.22
CA HIS A 101 12.37 1.18 2.82
C HIS A 101 11.25 1.35 1.81
N LEU A 102 10.07 0.79 2.11
CA LEU A 102 8.83 1.04 1.40
C LEU A 102 7.83 1.61 2.40
N SER A 103 7.51 2.89 2.24
CA SER A 103 6.52 3.55 3.09
C SER A 103 5.10 3.30 2.55
N GLU A 104 4.13 3.12 3.45
CA GLU A 104 2.71 2.97 3.08
C GLU A 104 2.25 4.18 2.25
N ARG A 105 2.64 5.40 2.64
CA ARG A 105 2.35 6.62 1.89
C ARG A 105 2.85 6.56 0.45
N SER A 106 4.11 6.17 0.23
CA SER A 106 4.69 6.07 -1.12
C SER A 106 3.94 5.06 -1.99
N LEU A 107 3.52 3.94 -1.43
CA LEU A 107 2.74 2.94 -2.17
C LEU A 107 1.37 3.49 -2.60
N ILE A 108 0.69 4.23 -1.72
CA ILE A 108 -0.59 4.87 -2.02
C ILE A 108 -0.41 5.91 -3.13
N GLU A 109 0.61 6.77 -3.03
CA GLU A 109 0.93 7.78 -4.04
C GLU A 109 1.31 7.13 -5.40
N GLU A 110 2.10 6.06 -5.41
CA GLU A 110 2.44 5.30 -6.62
C GLU A 110 1.20 4.70 -7.30
N LEU A 111 0.31 4.07 -6.53
CA LEU A 111 -0.95 3.54 -7.06
C LEU A 111 -1.82 4.68 -7.60
N TYR A 112 -1.92 5.77 -6.85
CA TYR A 112 -2.78 6.88 -7.21
C TYR A 112 -2.30 7.56 -8.50
N GLN A 113 -1.00 7.75 -8.67
CA GLN A 113 -0.45 8.26 -9.93
C GLN A 113 -0.82 7.36 -11.12
N LYS A 114 -0.69 6.04 -11.00
CA LYS A 114 -1.11 5.10 -12.05
C LYS A 114 -2.61 5.22 -12.39
N ILE A 115 -3.44 5.51 -11.39
CA ILE A 115 -4.89 5.73 -11.58
C ILE A 115 -5.15 7.03 -12.33
N LEU A 116 -4.43 8.10 -12.02
CA LEU A 116 -4.51 9.37 -12.73
C LEU A 116 -4.03 9.25 -14.19
N ASP A 117 -2.99 8.46 -14.42
CA ASP A 117 -2.47 8.16 -15.76
C ASP A 117 -3.41 7.23 -16.57
N GLY A 118 -4.47 6.70 -15.97
CA GLY A 118 -5.39 5.77 -16.61
C GLY A 118 -4.88 4.33 -16.72
N ASN A 119 -3.75 4.02 -16.09
CA ASN A 119 -3.08 2.70 -16.14
C ASN A 119 -3.56 1.74 -15.03
N ALA A 120 -4.38 2.22 -14.10
CA ALA A 120 -4.91 1.42 -12.99
C ALA A 120 -6.31 1.87 -12.55
N GLN A 121 -6.92 1.07 -11.68
CA GLN A 121 -8.15 1.38 -10.94
C GLN A 121 -7.91 1.19 -9.45
N PHE A 122 -8.70 1.86 -8.61
CA PHE A 122 -8.68 1.58 -7.17
C PHE A 122 -9.08 0.12 -6.91
N PRO A 123 -8.36 -0.59 -6.02
CA PRO A 123 -8.79 -1.89 -5.52
C PRO A 123 -10.21 -1.83 -4.95
N ARG A 124 -10.90 -2.98 -4.91
CA ARG A 124 -12.20 -3.07 -4.25
C ARG A 124 -12.05 -2.71 -2.77
N GLU A 125 -13.01 -1.95 -2.25
CA GLU A 125 -13.06 -1.54 -0.84
C GLU A 125 -11.81 -0.77 -0.37
N TYR A 126 -11.03 -0.20 -1.31
CA TYR A 126 -9.75 0.44 -1.02
C TYR A 126 -9.84 1.54 0.04
N PHE A 127 -10.93 2.31 0.01
CA PHE A 127 -11.22 3.41 0.91
C PHE A 127 -12.13 3.04 2.10
N LEU A 128 -12.32 1.75 2.40
CA LEU A 128 -13.16 1.31 3.52
C LEU A 128 -12.45 1.39 4.88
N GLY A 129 -13.17 1.84 5.90
CA GLY A 129 -12.71 1.89 7.29
C GLY A 129 -11.61 2.93 7.56
N GLN A 130 -10.93 2.82 8.71
CA GLN A 130 -9.91 3.78 9.14
C GLN A 130 -8.72 3.85 8.18
N LYS A 131 -8.23 2.70 7.70
CA LYS A 131 -7.16 2.65 6.68
C LYS A 131 -7.60 3.28 5.36
N GLY A 132 -8.86 3.07 4.99
CA GLY A 132 -9.46 3.70 3.83
C GLY A 132 -9.51 5.22 3.92
N PHE A 133 -9.91 5.75 5.06
CA PHE A 133 -9.87 7.19 5.35
C PHE A 133 -8.44 7.74 5.23
N TYR A 134 -7.45 7.05 5.82
CA TYR A 134 -6.04 7.43 5.68
C TYR A 134 -5.58 7.48 4.21
N ARG A 135 -5.88 6.44 3.42
CA ARG A 135 -5.57 6.42 1.98
C ARG A 135 -6.20 7.58 1.23
N PHE A 136 -7.45 7.90 1.55
CA PHE A 136 -8.13 9.04 0.95
C PHE A 136 -7.42 10.36 1.29
N CYS A 137 -7.02 10.55 2.55
CA CYS A 137 -6.23 11.70 2.97
C CYS A 137 -4.89 11.79 2.22
N VAL A 138 -4.18 10.67 2.03
CA VAL A 138 -2.93 10.64 1.25
C VAL A 138 -3.18 11.06 -0.20
N CYS A 139 -4.20 10.50 -0.88
CA CYS A 139 -4.55 10.88 -2.24
C CYS A 139 -4.94 12.37 -2.36
N LEU A 140 -5.70 12.90 -1.39
CA LEU A 140 -6.09 14.31 -1.35
C LEU A 140 -4.88 15.21 -1.14
N CYS A 141 -3.98 14.85 -0.21
CA CYS A 141 -2.74 15.56 0.04
C CYS A 141 -1.86 15.60 -1.22
N TYR A 142 -1.77 14.49 -1.94
CA TYR A 142 -1.07 14.40 -3.22
C TYR A 142 -1.66 15.38 -4.25
N LEU A 143 -2.99 15.42 -4.40
CA LEU A 143 -3.62 16.35 -5.34
C LEU A 143 -3.35 17.82 -5.00
N ILE A 144 -3.51 18.18 -3.73
CA ILE A 144 -3.29 19.55 -3.26
C ILE A 144 -1.83 19.94 -3.52
N SER A 145 -0.88 19.08 -3.18
CA SER A 145 0.55 19.39 -3.28
C SER A 145 1.05 19.51 -4.71
N HIS A 146 0.49 18.72 -5.64
CA HIS A 146 1.01 18.62 -7.01
C HIS A 146 0.20 19.38 -8.07
N TYR A 147 -1.12 19.52 -7.89
CA TYR A 147 -2.00 20.07 -8.94
C TYR A 147 -2.61 21.41 -8.56
N ARG A 148 -2.82 21.67 -7.26
CA ARG A 148 -3.34 22.95 -6.80
C ARG A 148 -2.89 23.30 -5.37
N PRO A 149 -1.66 23.80 -5.21
CA PRO A 149 -1.19 24.29 -3.92
C PRO A 149 -2.02 25.50 -3.46
N PHE A 150 -2.31 25.57 -2.17
CA PHE A 150 -3.00 26.70 -1.55
C PHE A 150 -2.03 27.45 -0.63
N GLY A 151 -2.10 28.78 -0.65
CA GLY A 151 -1.28 29.64 0.22
C GLY A 151 -1.83 29.78 1.64
N ASP A 152 -3.11 29.45 1.85
CA ASP A 152 -3.78 29.55 3.13
C ASP A 152 -4.90 28.53 3.25
N LEU A 153 -5.23 28.22 4.51
CA LEU A 153 -6.18 27.17 4.85
C LEU A 153 -7.62 27.56 4.50
N GLU A 154 -8.00 28.83 4.65
CA GLU A 154 -9.35 29.28 4.35
C GLU A 154 -9.70 29.07 2.88
N ASN A 155 -8.79 29.43 1.96
CA ASN A 155 -8.98 29.24 0.53
C ASN A 155 -9.07 27.76 0.15
N LEU A 156 -8.33 26.87 0.82
CA LEU A 156 -8.47 25.42 0.63
C LEU A 156 -9.88 24.95 0.98
N TYR A 157 -10.38 25.30 2.17
CA TYR A 157 -11.73 24.91 2.60
C TYR A 157 -12.81 25.52 1.70
N ARG A 158 -12.68 26.81 1.34
CA ARG A 158 -13.60 27.51 0.44
C ARG A 158 -13.69 26.81 -0.91
N PHE A 159 -12.54 26.49 -1.48
CA PHE A 159 -12.46 25.81 -2.78
C PHE A 159 -13.08 24.42 -2.72
N LEU A 160 -12.70 23.59 -1.76
CA LEU A 160 -13.22 22.22 -1.64
C LEU A 160 -14.73 22.17 -1.33
N SER A 161 -15.29 23.24 -0.75
CA SER A 161 -16.72 23.39 -0.51
C SER A 161 -17.50 23.93 -1.72
N SER A 162 -16.82 24.31 -2.81
CA SER A 162 -17.43 24.92 -3.99
C SER A 162 -17.77 23.90 -5.11
N PRO A 163 -18.63 24.26 -6.07
CA PRO A 163 -18.85 23.44 -7.27
C PRO A 163 -17.57 23.12 -8.04
N ASP A 164 -16.62 24.07 -8.11
CA ASP A 164 -15.33 23.86 -8.75
C ASP A 164 -14.49 22.82 -8.02
N GLY A 165 -14.53 22.80 -6.68
CA GLY A 165 -13.90 21.77 -5.85
C GLY A 165 -14.47 20.39 -6.15
N ARG A 166 -15.79 20.29 -6.31
CA ARG A 166 -16.46 19.03 -6.65
C ARG A 166 -16.10 18.55 -8.06
N ALA A 167 -16.08 19.46 -9.04
CA ALA A 167 -15.65 19.14 -10.41
C ALA A 167 -14.19 18.69 -10.45
N TRP A 168 -13.32 19.33 -9.66
CA TRP A 168 -11.92 18.95 -9.52
C TRP A 168 -11.76 17.56 -8.92
N LEU A 169 -12.48 17.22 -7.84
CA LEU A 169 -12.47 15.86 -7.28
C LEU A 169 -12.98 14.81 -8.27
N ASP A 170 -13.91 15.16 -9.16
CA ASP A 170 -14.39 14.27 -10.22
C ASP A 170 -13.30 14.01 -11.26
N GLN A 171 -12.68 15.08 -11.75
CA GLN A 171 -11.56 15.03 -12.69
C GLN A 171 -10.42 14.12 -12.20
N TYR A 172 -10.11 14.20 -10.91
CA TYR A 172 -9.04 13.43 -10.28
C TYR A 172 -9.51 12.15 -9.56
N ARG A 173 -10.70 11.64 -9.91
CA ARG A 173 -11.22 10.32 -9.49
C ARG A 173 -11.43 10.12 -7.98
N LEU A 174 -11.51 11.19 -7.19
CA LEU A 174 -11.81 11.11 -5.75
C LEU A 174 -13.28 11.40 -5.41
N ARG A 175 -14.07 12.00 -6.31
CA ARG A 175 -15.49 12.31 -6.03
C ARG A 175 -16.33 11.04 -5.82
N VAL A 176 -16.25 10.08 -6.74
CA VAL A 176 -17.02 8.83 -6.66
C VAL A 176 -16.76 8.06 -5.36
N PRO A 177 -15.50 7.74 -4.98
CA PRO A 177 -15.25 7.06 -3.71
C PRO A 177 -15.67 7.88 -2.49
N MET A 178 -15.54 9.21 -2.54
CA MET A 178 -15.98 10.09 -1.46
C MET A 178 -17.50 10.00 -1.23
N GLU A 179 -18.29 10.12 -2.30
CA GLU A 179 -19.75 10.09 -2.25
C GLU A 179 -20.27 8.70 -1.85
N HIS A 180 -19.75 7.63 -2.46
CA HIS A 180 -20.22 6.26 -2.20
C HIS A 180 -19.94 5.78 -0.77
N LEU A 181 -18.84 6.22 -0.15
CA LEU A 181 -18.44 5.78 1.17
C LEU A 181 -18.76 6.80 2.27
N GLY A 182 -19.42 7.92 1.92
CA GLY A 182 -19.74 8.98 2.87
C GLY A 182 -18.50 9.58 3.53
N ILE A 183 -17.38 9.68 2.79
CA ILE A 183 -16.14 10.26 3.31
C ILE A 183 -16.35 11.77 3.48
N ASN A 184 -16.20 12.24 4.72
CA ASN A 184 -16.29 13.66 5.02
C ASN A 184 -14.99 14.36 4.56
N LEU A 185 -15.07 15.03 3.41
CA LEU A 185 -13.96 15.78 2.80
C LEU A 185 -13.38 16.84 3.73
N LEU A 186 -14.22 17.60 4.44
CA LEU A 186 -13.75 18.64 5.37
C LEU A 186 -12.97 18.03 6.53
N LYS A 187 -13.39 16.84 7.00
CA LYS A 187 -12.66 16.08 8.01
C LYS A 187 -11.32 15.56 7.48
N CYS A 188 -11.23 15.18 6.21
CA CYS A 188 -9.95 14.82 5.59
C CYS A 188 -8.99 16.01 5.58
N VAL A 189 -9.47 17.21 5.20
CA VAL A 189 -8.65 18.43 5.23
C VAL A 189 -8.19 18.71 6.66
N TRP A 190 -9.11 18.68 7.62
CA TRP A 190 -8.77 18.87 9.03
C TRP A 190 -7.72 17.88 9.52
N GLU A 191 -7.84 16.59 9.17
CA GLU A 191 -6.83 15.58 9.55
C GLU A 191 -5.46 15.91 8.96
N LEU A 192 -5.39 16.36 7.71
CA LEU A 192 -4.15 16.75 7.03
C LEU A 192 -3.52 18.02 7.60
N THR A 193 -4.33 18.92 8.18
CA THR A 193 -3.89 20.25 8.64
C THR A 193 -4.10 20.45 10.13
N LYS A 194 -4.34 19.40 10.92
CA LYS A 194 -4.73 19.52 12.35
C LYS A 194 -3.70 20.25 13.22
N ASP A 195 -2.45 20.21 12.80
CA ASP A 195 -1.32 20.86 13.47
C ASP A 195 -1.13 22.32 13.02
N GLU A 196 -1.87 22.79 12.01
CA GLU A 196 -1.84 24.17 11.52
C GLU A 196 -2.74 25.11 12.36
N PRO A 197 -2.34 26.38 12.54
CA PRO A 197 -3.17 27.39 13.18
C PRO A 197 -4.56 27.50 12.53
N HIS A 198 -5.59 27.67 13.35
CA HIS A 198 -6.98 27.85 12.92
C HIS A 198 -7.61 26.67 12.16
N SER A 199 -6.96 25.51 12.07
CA SER A 199 -7.50 24.33 11.38
C SER A 199 -8.85 23.87 11.94
N THR A 200 -8.96 23.77 13.25
CA THR A 200 -10.23 23.44 13.92
C THR A 200 -11.30 24.51 13.69
N LEU A 201 -10.92 25.79 13.64
CA LEU A 201 -11.85 26.89 13.38
C LEU A 201 -12.46 26.78 11.99
N TYR A 202 -11.64 26.61 10.95
CA TYR A 202 -12.12 26.48 9.58
C TYR A 202 -12.93 25.20 9.38
N TYR A 203 -12.49 24.07 9.94
CA TYR A 203 -13.27 22.84 9.92
C TYR A 203 -14.68 23.04 10.48
N CYS A 204 -14.80 23.65 11.66
CA CYS A 204 -16.10 23.91 12.28
C CYS A 204 -16.95 24.89 11.45
N TYR A 205 -16.35 25.99 10.97
CA TYR A 205 -17.05 26.99 10.17
C TYR A 205 -17.63 26.41 8.88
N TYR A 206 -16.81 25.73 8.08
CA TYR A 206 -17.25 25.17 6.80
C TYR A 206 -18.20 23.97 6.99
N SER A 207 -18.03 23.18 8.05
CA SER A 207 -18.99 22.13 8.41
C SER A 207 -20.36 22.71 8.77
N PHE A 208 -20.39 23.83 9.51
CA PHE A 208 -21.62 24.55 9.80
C PHE A 208 -22.26 25.09 8.53
N CYS A 209 -21.50 25.76 7.66
CA CYS A 209 -22.00 26.23 6.37
C CYS A 209 -22.59 25.08 5.54
N GLN A 210 -21.92 23.93 5.44
CA GLN A 210 -22.41 22.79 4.67
C GLN A 210 -23.73 22.22 5.23
N ALA A 211 -23.91 22.23 6.56
CA ALA A 211 -25.11 21.72 7.21
C ALA A 211 -26.32 22.67 7.12
N TYR A 212 -26.09 23.98 7.01
CA TYR A 212 -27.13 25.01 7.11
C TYR A 212 -27.26 25.93 5.90
N SER A 213 -26.57 25.63 4.79
CA SER A 213 -26.82 26.25 3.49
C SER A 213 -27.96 25.51 2.80
N ALA A 214 -29.20 25.99 2.99
CA ALA A 214 -30.40 25.57 2.27
C ALA A 214 -30.69 26.52 1.11
#